data_AF-A0A9X4LBC5-F1
#
_entry.id   AF-A0A9X4LBC5-F1
#
_cell.length_a   1.000
_cell.length_b   1.000
_cell.length_c   1.000
_cell.angle_alpha   90.00
_cell.angle_beta   90.00
_cell.angle_gamma   90.00
#
_symmetry.space_group_name_H-M   'P 1'
#
loop_
_entity.id
_entity.type
_entity.pdbx_description
1 polymer ?
#
loop_
_entity_poly.entity_id
_entity_poly.type
_entity_poly.pdbx_seq_one_letter_code
_entity_poly.pdbx_strand_id
1 'polypeptide(L)'
;MIYSINYKNLNDLFNKTTKDQLLFNPIFSRKCGKTSSLAELSIENDGYYIGMNREICKIVKRQYPEIKTLSVRQFTNGYAEGLEIGKTLFVDEIDIEVINEIKKYNPHLRIFGFVNNLKVYSFRTILFSEQYLGENESLNSKRNKKFMENKIYEEDILYPFLEHIG
;
A
#
# COMPACT_ATOMS: atom_id res chain seq x y z
N MET A 1 -10.00 12.73 -4.70
CA MET A 1 -9.68 11.45 -5.35
C MET A 1 -8.45 11.67 -6.22
N ILE A 2 -7.40 10.90 -6.00
CA ILE A 2 -6.12 10.94 -6.70
C ILE A 2 -6.23 10.12 -7.98
N TYR A 3 -5.95 10.78 -9.11
CA TYR A 3 -6.23 10.21 -10.42
C TYR A 3 -5.16 9.27 -10.99
N SER A 4 -3.96 9.18 -10.40
CA SER A 4 -2.91 8.29 -10.90
C SER A 4 -1.91 7.88 -9.83
N ILE A 5 -1.72 6.57 -9.68
CA ILE A 5 -0.50 5.98 -9.15
C ILE A 5 0.25 5.37 -10.34
N ASN A 6 1.57 5.40 -10.32
CA ASN A 6 2.37 4.71 -11.32
C ASN A 6 3.52 3.97 -10.64
N TYR A 7 4.09 3.02 -11.37
CA TYR A 7 5.21 2.20 -10.92
C TYR A 7 6.36 3.06 -10.36
N LYS A 8 6.78 4.09 -11.11
CA LYS A 8 7.90 4.96 -10.73
C LYS A 8 7.73 5.55 -9.33
N ASN A 9 6.57 6.14 -9.05
CA ASN A 9 6.33 6.79 -7.76
C ASN A 9 6.27 5.76 -6.62
N LEU A 10 5.66 4.59 -6.85
CA LEU A 10 5.63 3.51 -5.85
C LEU A 10 7.02 2.93 -5.59
N ASN A 11 7.82 2.72 -6.63
CA ASN A 11 9.18 2.23 -6.51
C ASN A 11 10.08 3.23 -5.77
N ASP A 12 9.97 4.52 -6.09
CA ASP A 12 10.70 5.58 -5.38
C ASP A 12 10.35 5.60 -3.87
N LEU A 13 9.06 5.49 -3.52
CA LEU A 13 8.63 5.38 -2.13
C LEU A 13 9.17 4.10 -1.47
N PHE A 14 9.11 2.99 -2.19
CA PHE A 14 9.61 1.71 -1.71
C PHE A 14 11.09 1.75 -1.38
N ASN A 15 11.92 2.33 -2.26
CA ASN A 15 13.37 2.41 -2.08
C ASN A 15 13.79 3.41 -1.00
N LYS A 16 13.02 4.50 -0.81
CA LYS A 16 13.28 5.50 0.26
C LYS A 16 12.87 5.04 1.65
N THR A 17 12.12 3.96 1.76
CA THR A 17 11.61 3.47 3.04
C THR A 17 12.11 2.07 3.33
N THR A 18 12.41 1.79 4.60
CA THR A 18 12.78 0.44 5.06
C THR A 18 11.76 -0.14 6.04
N LYS A 19 10.82 0.70 6.48
CA LYS A 19 9.71 0.36 7.39
C LYS A 19 8.42 0.09 6.61
N ASP A 20 7.45 -0.51 7.29
CA ASP A 20 6.11 -0.76 6.75
C ASP A 20 5.48 0.53 6.20
N GLN A 21 4.95 0.49 4.98
CA GLN A 21 4.24 1.61 4.34
C GLN A 21 2.87 1.15 3.84
N LEU A 22 1.81 1.72 4.41
CA LEU A 22 0.43 1.43 4.03
C LEU A 22 -0.20 2.69 3.45
N LEU A 23 -0.64 2.58 2.19
CA LEU A 23 -1.28 3.64 1.42
C LEU A 23 -2.79 3.43 1.46
N PHE A 24 -3.53 4.49 1.77
CA PHE A 24 -4.98 4.37 1.87
C PHE A 24 -5.63 4.22 0.48
N ASN A 25 -6.25 3.07 0.21
CA ASN A 25 -6.80 2.75 -1.10
C ASN A 25 -7.93 3.71 -1.58
N PRO A 26 -8.92 4.07 -0.73
CA PRO A 26 -10.08 4.85 -1.16
C PRO A 26 -9.80 6.25 -1.70
N ILE A 27 -8.62 6.82 -1.43
CA ILE A 27 -8.27 8.11 -2.04
C ILE A 27 -7.91 7.97 -3.51
N PHE A 28 -7.50 6.79 -3.98
CA PHE A 28 -7.12 6.56 -5.38
C PHE A 28 -8.33 6.19 -6.23
N SER A 29 -8.39 6.71 -7.45
CA SER A 29 -9.44 6.35 -8.40
C SER A 29 -9.40 4.86 -8.78
N ARG A 30 -10.52 4.34 -9.31
CA ARG A 30 -10.50 3.04 -9.98
C ARG A 30 -9.66 3.13 -11.26
N LYS A 31 -8.99 2.02 -11.62
CA LYS A 31 -8.15 1.90 -12.83
C LYS A 31 -6.94 2.85 -12.88
N CYS A 32 -6.43 3.29 -11.74
CA CYS A 32 -5.20 4.10 -11.68
C CYS A 32 -3.92 3.27 -11.58
N GLY A 33 -3.93 1.99 -11.98
CA GLY A 33 -2.73 1.16 -12.07
C GLY A 33 -2.16 0.64 -10.74
N LYS A 34 -2.91 0.66 -9.63
CA LYS A 34 -2.45 0.17 -8.31
C LYS A 34 -1.98 -1.27 -8.35
N THR A 35 -2.89 -2.19 -8.70
CA THR A 35 -2.63 -3.62 -8.72
C THR A 35 -1.49 -3.98 -9.66
N SER A 36 -1.45 -3.39 -10.87
CA SER A 36 -0.38 -3.64 -11.84
C SER A 36 0.98 -3.13 -11.33
N SER A 37 1.02 -1.89 -10.83
CA SER A 37 2.27 -1.31 -10.32
C SER A 37 2.77 -2.04 -9.08
N LEU A 38 1.87 -2.48 -8.19
CA LEU A 38 2.21 -3.25 -7.00
C LEU A 38 2.68 -4.67 -7.36
N ALA A 39 2.06 -5.29 -8.36
CA ALA A 39 2.47 -6.59 -8.88
C ALA A 39 3.88 -6.55 -9.45
N GLU A 40 4.16 -5.59 -10.34
CA GLU A 40 5.50 -5.34 -10.90
C GLU A 40 6.54 -5.12 -9.80
N LEU A 41 6.21 -4.27 -8.83
CA LEU A 41 7.10 -3.98 -7.70
C LEU A 41 7.40 -5.23 -6.86
N SER A 42 6.41 -6.11 -6.68
CA SER A 42 6.60 -7.36 -5.95
C SER A 42 7.51 -8.34 -6.66
N ILE A 43 7.49 -8.38 -7.99
CA ILE A 43 8.36 -9.22 -8.81
C ILE A 43 9.79 -8.72 -8.75
N GLU A 44 10.00 -7.43 -9.01
CA GLU A 44 11.33 -6.82 -9.04
C GLU A 44 12.07 -6.93 -7.70
N ASN A 45 11.32 -6.96 -6.58
CA ASN A 45 11.87 -7.02 -5.23
C ASN A 45 11.78 -8.41 -4.58
N ASP A 46 11.52 -9.45 -5.37
CA ASP A 46 11.40 -10.84 -4.91
C ASP A 46 10.47 -11.02 -3.69
N GLY A 47 9.38 -10.24 -3.67
CA GLY A 47 8.39 -10.23 -2.59
C GLY A 47 7.18 -11.11 -2.87
N TYR A 48 6.27 -11.15 -1.88
CA TYR A 48 5.00 -11.84 -1.99
C TYR A 48 3.87 -10.83 -2.15
N TYR A 49 3.15 -10.94 -3.25
CA TYR A 49 1.88 -10.25 -3.44
C TYR A 49 0.80 -10.91 -2.58
N ILE A 50 0.16 -10.12 -1.73
CA ILE A 50 -0.93 -10.55 -0.87
C ILE A 50 -2.23 -9.96 -1.39
N GLY A 51 -3.12 -10.83 -1.86
CA GLY A 51 -4.47 -10.45 -2.26
C GLY A 51 -5.49 -10.81 -1.19
N MET A 52 -6.60 -10.07 -1.13
CA MET A 52 -7.69 -10.34 -0.19
C MET A 52 -8.20 -11.79 -0.27
N ASN A 53 -8.29 -12.35 -1.48
CA ASN A 53 -8.77 -13.72 -1.69
C ASN A 53 -8.04 -14.43 -2.85
N ARG A 54 -8.32 -15.73 -3.00
CA ARG A 54 -7.69 -16.58 -4.02
C ARG A 54 -8.05 -16.16 -5.45
N GLU A 55 -9.23 -15.57 -5.67
CA GLU A 55 -9.67 -15.16 -7.00
C GLU A 55 -8.86 -13.97 -7.50
N ILE A 56 -8.65 -12.96 -6.65
CA ILE A 56 -7.77 -11.83 -6.94
C ILE A 56 -6.35 -12.32 -7.26
N CYS A 57 -5.80 -13.21 -6.42
CA CYS A 57 -4.47 -13.77 -6.65
C CYS A 57 -4.38 -14.50 -8.00
N LYS A 58 -5.41 -15.27 -8.37
CA LYS A 58 -5.46 -15.96 -9.68
C LYS A 58 -5.51 -14.98 -10.85
N ILE A 59 -6.26 -13.88 -10.73
CA ILE A 59 -6.34 -12.86 -11.78
C ILE A 59 -4.97 -12.21 -11.98
N VAL A 60 -4.31 -11.80 -10.89
CA VAL A 60 -2.97 -11.18 -10.95
C VAL A 60 -1.94 -12.16 -11.50
N LYS A 61 -1.93 -13.42 -11.01
CA LYS A 61 -1.02 -14.47 -11.49
C LYS A 61 -1.19 -14.81 -12.98
N ARG A 62 -2.39 -14.63 -13.56
CA ARG A 62 -2.61 -14.79 -15.01
C ARG A 62 -1.95 -13.67 -15.81
N GLN A 63 -1.95 -12.45 -15.27
CA GLN A 63 -1.33 -11.29 -15.92
C GLN A 63 0.19 -11.26 -15.72
N TYR A 64 0.65 -11.76 -14.57
CA TYR A 64 2.04 -11.78 -14.14
C TYR A 64 2.43 -13.21 -13.70
N PRO A 65 2.76 -14.13 -14.64
CA PRO A 65 2.97 -15.54 -14.33
C PRO A 65 4.06 -15.84 -13.28
N GLU A 66 5.07 -14.99 -13.17
CA GLU A 66 6.20 -15.10 -12.27
C GLU A 66 5.89 -14.64 -10.83
N ILE A 67 4.83 -13.87 -10.62
CA ILE A 67 4.53 -13.25 -9.32
C ILE A 67 4.27 -14.28 -8.22
N LYS A 68 4.91 -14.13 -7.05
CA LYS A 68 4.60 -14.96 -5.88
C LYS A 68 3.35 -14.42 -5.20
N THR A 69 2.26 -15.18 -5.17
CA THR A 69 1.00 -14.73 -4.57
C THR A 69 0.59 -15.58 -3.38
N LEU A 70 0.08 -14.95 -2.33
CA LEU A 70 -0.69 -15.60 -1.27
C LEU A 70 -1.99 -14.85 -1.07
N SER A 71 -3.10 -15.57 -0.87
CA SER A 71 -4.30 -14.92 -0.35
C SER A 71 -4.18 -14.72 1.16
N VAL A 72 -4.88 -13.73 1.71
CA VAL A 72 -5.00 -13.52 3.17
C VAL A 72 -5.27 -14.84 3.90
N ARG A 73 -6.25 -15.62 3.43
CA ARG A 73 -6.60 -16.91 4.04
C ARG A 73 -5.48 -17.94 3.97
N GLN A 74 -4.68 -17.96 2.90
CA GLN A 74 -3.52 -18.86 2.84
C GLN A 74 -2.47 -18.42 3.85
N PHE A 75 -2.23 -17.12 3.93
CA PHE A 75 -1.29 -16.54 4.87
C PHE A 75 -1.65 -16.86 6.32
N THR A 76 -2.90 -16.61 6.73
CA THR A 76 -3.37 -16.88 8.10
C THR A 76 -3.43 -18.36 8.45
N ASN A 77 -3.54 -19.25 7.45
CA ASN A 77 -3.51 -20.70 7.63
C ASN A 77 -2.09 -21.29 7.68
N GLY A 78 -1.06 -20.48 7.97
CA GLY A 78 0.30 -20.97 8.18
C GLY A 78 1.10 -21.23 6.90
N TYR A 79 0.60 -20.90 5.70
CA TYR A 79 1.42 -21.00 4.47
C TYR A 79 2.55 -19.95 4.45
N ALA A 80 2.52 -19.01 5.38
CA ALA A 80 3.59 -18.04 5.61
C ALA A 80 4.63 -18.51 6.64
N GLU A 81 4.40 -19.62 7.35
CA GLU A 81 5.39 -20.21 8.25
C GLU A 81 6.59 -20.69 7.43
N GLY A 82 7.69 -19.94 7.48
CA GLY A 82 8.89 -20.20 6.67
C GLY A 82 9.17 -19.16 5.60
N LEU A 83 8.42 -18.05 5.54
CA LEU A 83 8.88 -16.88 4.79
C LEU A 83 10.21 -16.39 5.38
N GLU A 84 11.20 -16.19 4.51
CA GLU A 84 12.53 -15.77 4.91
C GLU A 84 12.50 -14.38 5.57
N ILE A 85 13.38 -14.19 6.56
CA ILE A 85 13.60 -12.89 7.20
C ILE A 85 14.00 -11.87 6.12
N GLY A 86 13.38 -10.69 6.17
CA GLY A 86 13.67 -9.60 5.24
C GLY A 86 12.84 -9.62 3.95
N LYS A 87 11.98 -10.63 3.73
CA LYS A 87 11.00 -10.58 2.63
C LYS A 87 9.98 -9.48 2.85
N THR A 88 9.55 -8.89 1.73
CA THR A 88 8.49 -7.88 1.71
C THR A 88 7.17 -8.50 1.27
N LEU A 89 6.10 -8.17 1.98
CA LEU A 89 4.72 -8.43 1.61
C LEU A 89 4.13 -7.21 0.92
N PHE A 90 3.68 -7.40 -0.32
CA PHE A 90 3.03 -6.39 -1.14
C PHE A 90 1.52 -6.56 -1.07
N VAL A 91 0.82 -5.75 -0.28
CA VAL A 91 -0.59 -5.94 0.06
C VAL A 91 -1.51 -5.13 -0.85
N ASP A 92 -2.53 -5.75 -1.44
CA ASP A 92 -3.51 -5.05 -2.29
C ASP A 92 -4.90 -5.05 -1.68
N GLU A 93 -5.38 -3.85 -1.36
CA GLU A 93 -6.73 -3.59 -0.85
C GLU A 93 -7.08 -4.49 0.38
N ILE A 94 -6.18 -4.55 1.37
CA ILE A 94 -6.37 -5.37 2.58
C ILE A 94 -6.79 -4.50 3.78
N ASP A 95 -7.62 -5.03 4.67
CA ASP A 95 -8.03 -4.33 5.90
C ASP A 95 -6.89 -4.29 6.94
N ILE A 96 -6.81 -3.20 7.70
CA ILE A 96 -5.71 -2.98 8.65
C ILE A 96 -5.69 -4.02 9.77
N GLU A 97 -6.86 -4.52 10.17
CA GLU A 97 -7.01 -5.57 11.17
C GLU A 97 -6.30 -6.85 10.73
N VAL A 98 -6.41 -7.20 9.46
CA VAL A 98 -5.72 -8.35 8.86
C VAL A 98 -4.22 -8.12 8.81
N ILE A 99 -3.79 -6.91 8.44
CA ILE A 99 -2.36 -6.54 8.43
C ILE A 99 -1.75 -6.67 9.83
N ASN A 100 -2.47 -6.21 10.86
CA ASN A 100 -2.03 -6.32 12.26
C ASN A 100 -1.91 -7.78 12.70
N GLU A 101 -2.85 -8.63 12.30
CA GLU A 101 -2.79 -10.07 12.54
C GLU A 101 -1.56 -10.71 11.86
N ILE A 102 -1.32 -10.37 10.59
CA ILE A 102 -0.13 -10.82 9.85
C ILE A 102 1.16 -10.45 10.59
N LYS A 103 1.28 -9.20 11.04
CA LYS A 103 2.46 -8.70 11.77
C LYS A 103 2.65 -9.37 13.13
N LYS A 104 1.57 -9.78 13.80
CA LYS A 104 1.65 -10.49 15.09
C LYS A 104 2.39 -11.81 14.94
N TYR A 105 2.14 -12.56 13.86
CA TYR A 105 2.79 -13.84 13.60
C TYR A 105 4.13 -13.68 12.86
N ASN A 106 4.29 -12.59 12.11
CA ASN A 106 5.48 -12.36 11.27
C ASN A 106 6.05 -10.95 11.48
N PRO A 107 6.56 -10.63 12.69
CA PRO A 107 7.00 -9.26 13.02
C PRO A 107 8.19 -8.78 12.19
N HIS A 108 8.98 -9.72 11.66
CA HIS A 108 10.19 -9.50 10.88
C HIS A 108 9.93 -9.17 9.40
N LEU A 109 8.69 -9.36 8.90
CA LEU A 109 8.36 -9.06 7.51
C LEU A 109 8.06 -7.57 7.34
N ARG A 110 8.54 -7.01 6.24
CA ARG A 110 8.17 -5.66 5.81
C ARG A 110 6.85 -5.72 5.05
N ILE A 111 5.94 -4.78 5.29
CA ILE A 111 4.66 -4.68 4.58
C ILE A 111 4.58 -3.37 3.79
N PHE A 112 4.22 -3.48 2.52
CA PHE A 112 4.08 -2.35 1.62
C PHE A 112 2.81 -2.49 0.78
N GLY A 113 2.02 -1.44 0.61
CA GLY A 113 0.92 -1.48 -0.37
C GLY A 113 -0.33 -0.75 0.08
N PHE A 114 -1.50 -1.24 -0.34
CA PHE A 114 -2.78 -0.56 -0.22
C PHE A 114 -3.69 -1.18 0.83
N VAL A 115 -4.36 -0.34 1.61
CA VAL A 115 -5.34 -0.76 2.62
C VAL A 115 -6.71 -0.11 2.42
N ASN A 116 -7.79 -0.85 2.68
CA ASN A 116 -9.16 -0.37 2.44
C ASN A 116 -9.72 0.50 3.55
N ASN A 117 -9.29 0.29 4.79
CA ASN A 117 -9.85 0.93 5.96
C ASN A 117 -8.75 1.57 6.79
N LEU A 118 -8.89 2.87 7.08
CA LEU A 118 -7.99 3.57 7.99
C LEU A 118 -8.76 4.66 8.71
N LYS A 119 -8.93 4.49 10.02
CA LYS A 119 -9.21 5.59 10.95
C LYS A 119 -7.96 6.43 11.27
N VAL A 120 -6.74 6.03 10.87
CA VAL A 120 -5.49 6.54 11.50
C VAL A 120 -4.34 6.92 10.54
N TYR A 121 -4.38 6.71 9.22
CA TYR A 121 -3.22 7.03 8.36
C TYR A 121 -3.60 7.82 7.10
N SER A 122 -4.03 9.05 7.32
CA SER A 122 -4.18 10.05 6.25
C SER A 122 -2.83 10.70 5.91
N PHE A 123 -1.94 10.98 6.87
CA PHE A 123 -0.78 11.87 6.64
C PHE A 123 0.32 11.35 5.68
N ARG A 124 0.73 10.07 5.75
CA ARG A 124 1.78 9.56 4.82
C ARG A 124 1.26 9.36 3.40
N THR A 125 0.00 8.96 3.27
CA THR A 125 -0.65 8.91 1.96
C THR A 125 -0.80 10.33 1.41
N ILE A 126 -1.12 11.31 2.26
CA ILE A 126 -1.14 12.74 1.92
C ILE A 126 0.25 13.23 1.47
N LEU A 127 1.31 13.00 2.24
CA LEU A 127 2.68 13.40 1.88
C LEU A 127 3.18 12.73 0.59
N PHE A 128 2.88 11.44 0.40
CA PHE A 128 3.16 10.76 -0.87
C PHE A 128 2.45 11.47 -2.04
N SER A 129 1.22 11.91 -1.82
CA SER A 129 0.44 12.65 -2.80
C SER A 129 1.04 14.04 -3.05
N GLU A 130 1.42 14.77 -2.01
CA GLU A 130 1.98 16.12 -2.13
C GLU A 130 3.36 16.15 -2.80
N GLN A 131 4.25 15.22 -2.43
CA GLN A 131 5.62 15.17 -2.95
C GLN A 131 5.69 14.63 -4.38
N TYR A 132 4.87 13.64 -4.74
CA TYR A 132 5.00 12.95 -6.04
C TYR A 132 3.95 13.32 -7.08
N LEU A 133 2.90 14.06 -6.70
CA LEU A 133 2.00 14.72 -7.67
C LEU A 133 2.38 16.18 -7.93
N GLY A 134 3.35 16.72 -7.18
CA GLY A 134 3.81 18.11 -7.27
C GLY A 134 4.74 18.41 -8.46
N GLU A 135 5.35 17.40 -9.09
CA GLU A 135 6.30 17.60 -10.19
C GLU A 135 5.72 17.12 -11.53
N ASN A 136 4.89 17.98 -12.11
CA ASN A 136 4.51 18.15 -13.53
C ASN A 136 3.07 18.65 -13.56
N GLU A 137 2.85 19.82 -14.16
CA GLU A 137 1.56 20.50 -14.28
C GLU A 137 0.55 19.73 -15.16
N SER A 138 0.18 18.52 -14.76
CA SER A 138 -0.96 17.80 -15.31
C SER A 138 -2.26 18.31 -14.67
N LEU A 139 -3.35 18.30 -15.43
CA LEU A 139 -4.71 18.55 -14.93
C LEU A 139 -5.06 17.71 -13.68
N ASN A 140 -4.46 16.52 -13.57
CA ASN A 140 -4.64 15.63 -12.42
C ASN A 140 -3.95 16.17 -11.16
N SER A 141 -2.76 16.78 -11.28
CA SER A 141 -2.05 17.41 -10.15
C SER A 141 -2.88 18.52 -9.50
N LYS A 142 -3.44 19.45 -10.30
CA LYS A 142 -4.30 20.54 -9.80
C LYS A 142 -5.56 20.04 -9.10
N ARG A 143 -6.20 18.99 -9.64
CA ARG A 143 -7.39 18.37 -9.01
C ARG A 143 -7.06 17.62 -7.73
N ASN A 144 -5.90 16.97 -7.68
CA ASN A 144 -5.43 16.28 -6.48
C ASN A 144 -5.15 17.31 -5.38
N LYS A 145 -4.41 18.38 -5.68
CA LYS A 145 -4.11 19.46 -4.73
C LYS A 145 -5.37 20.05 -4.09
N LYS A 146 -6.37 20.42 -4.90
CA LYS A 146 -7.66 20.94 -4.42
C LYS A 146 -8.41 19.95 -3.52
N PHE A 147 -8.32 18.64 -3.81
CA PHE A 147 -8.93 17.62 -2.97
C PHE A 147 -8.21 17.46 -1.63
N MET A 148 -6.88 17.53 -1.61
CA MET A 148 -6.09 17.47 -0.38
C MET A 148 -6.38 18.67 0.52
N GLU A 149 -6.36 19.89 -0.05
CA GLU A 149 -6.68 21.13 0.67
C GLU A 149 -8.06 21.01 1.35
N ASN A 150 -9.10 20.56 0.64
CA ASN A 150 -10.44 20.43 1.21
C ASN A 150 -10.59 19.35 2.30
N LYS A 151 -9.72 18.34 2.35
CA LYS A 151 -9.79 17.23 3.31
C LYS A 151 -8.92 17.44 4.55
N ILE A 152 -7.78 18.13 4.41
CA ILE A 152 -6.92 18.51 5.53
C ILE A 152 -7.69 19.41 6.51
N TYR A 153 -8.54 20.32 6.01
CA TYR A 153 -9.37 21.18 6.86
C TYR A 153 -10.59 20.49 7.50
N GLU A 154 -10.95 19.26 7.11
CA GLU A 154 -12.02 18.49 7.78
C GLU A 154 -11.47 17.61 8.93
N GLU A 155 -10.15 17.37 8.99
CA GLU A 155 -9.49 16.46 9.95
C GLU A 155 -8.60 17.14 11.00
N ASP A 156 -8.73 18.46 11.24
CA ASP A 156 -8.12 19.14 12.39
C ASP A 156 -8.71 18.69 13.77
N ILE A 157 -9.40 17.55 13.81
CA ILE A 157 -9.89 16.89 15.02
C ILE A 157 -9.52 15.40 14.96
N LEU A 158 -8.26 15.05 15.24
CA LEU A 158 -7.87 13.84 16.01
C LEU A 158 -6.34 13.73 16.20
N TYR A 159 -5.88 14.46 17.21
CA TYR A 159 -4.81 14.20 18.19
C TYR A 159 -3.32 13.99 17.79
N PRO A 160 -2.40 14.62 18.57
CA PRO A 160 -0.96 14.35 18.58
C PRO A 160 -0.68 13.05 19.34
N PHE A 161 -0.07 12.04 18.71
CA PHE A 161 0.47 10.87 19.42
C PHE A 161 1.58 10.20 18.61
N LEU A 162 2.71 10.90 18.41
CA LEU A 162 4.00 10.28 18.06
C LEU A 162 5.20 11.01 18.70
N GLU A 163 4.99 11.63 19.86
CA GLU A 163 6.07 11.84 20.83
C GLU A 163 5.77 10.92 22.02
N HIS A 164 6.73 10.06 22.37
CA HIS A 164 6.68 9.05 23.44
C HIS A 164 6.14 7.66 23.08
N ILE A 165 6.83 6.92 22.21
CA ILE A 165 7.22 5.51 22.51
C ILE A 165 8.60 5.25 21.86
N GLY A 166 9.65 5.19 22.69
CA GLY A 166 10.97 4.62 22.36
C GLY A 166 12.00 5.59 21.82
#